data_AF-A0A147BWH5-F1
#
_entry.id   AF-A0A147BWH5-F1
#
_cell.length_a   1.000
_cell.length_b   1.000
_cell.length_c   1.000
_cell.angle_alpha   90.00
_cell.angle_beta   90.00
_cell.angle_gamma   90.00
#
_symmetry.space_group_name_H-M   'P 1'
#
loop_
_entity.id
_entity.type
_entity.pdbx_description
1 polymer ?
#
loop_
_entity_poly.entity_id
_entity_poly.type
_entity_poly.pdbx_seq_one_letter_code
_entity_poly.pdbx_strand_id
1 'polypeptide(L)'
;LEAWAQQWAERLAHYDVIEHRPPQPDPYNRMGENIYWMTLTHPSFVPSEKEVTSLWFNEIYQYSYNNPRYSPQTSHFTQMVWEATIYVGCGYARSYYSWTTYVICNYWPQGNIHGEFANNVR
;
A
#
# COMPACT_ATOMS: atom_id res chain seq x y z
N LEU A 1 -3.70 -11.95 -4.67
CA LEU A 1 -3.45 -10.64 -4.01
C LEU A 1 -4.57 -9.66 -4.30
N GLU A 2 -4.96 -9.46 -5.55
CA GLU A 2 -6.06 -8.56 -5.97
C GLU A 2 -7.34 -8.73 -5.15
N ALA A 3 -7.93 -9.93 -5.11
CA ALA A 3 -9.16 -10.19 -4.34
C ALA A 3 -9.01 -9.86 -2.84
N TRP A 4 -7.81 -10.00 -2.28
CA TRP A 4 -7.50 -9.68 -0.89
C TRP A 4 -7.42 -8.17 -0.65
N ALA A 5 -6.77 -7.46 -1.57
CA ALA A 5 -6.70 -6.00 -1.55
C ALA A 5 -8.09 -5.39 -1.75
N GLN A 6 -8.89 -5.93 -2.68
CA GLN A 6 -10.26 -5.51 -2.94
C GLN A 6 -11.15 -5.70 -1.71
N GLN A 7 -11.09 -6.88 -1.07
CA GLN A 7 -11.82 -7.13 0.17
C GLN A 7 -11.44 -6.12 1.28
N TRP A 8 -10.16 -5.76 1.41
CA TRP A 8 -9.75 -4.79 2.41
C TRP A 8 -10.23 -3.38 2.07
N ALA A 9 -10.12 -2.97 0.81
CA ALA A 9 -10.63 -1.68 0.33
C ALA A 9 -12.12 -1.53 0.64
N GLU A 10 -12.92 -2.57 0.36
CA GLU A 10 -14.36 -2.60 0.67
C GLU A 10 -14.63 -2.49 2.17
N ARG A 11 -13.82 -3.14 3.02
CA ARG A 11 -13.93 -3.00 4.48
C ARG A 11 -13.65 -1.58 4.93
N LEU A 12 -12.54 -0.97 4.49
CA LEU A 12 -12.19 0.40 4.86
C LEU A 12 -13.26 1.38 4.40
N ALA A 13 -13.79 1.20 3.19
CA ALA A 13 -14.90 1.97 2.65
C ALA A 13 -16.22 1.77 3.41
N HIS A 14 -16.51 0.56 3.89
CA HIS A 14 -17.73 0.27 4.63
C HIS A 14 -17.74 0.91 6.02
N TYR A 15 -16.58 0.90 6.70
CA TYR A 15 -16.45 1.43 8.06
C TYR A 15 -15.90 2.85 8.15
N ASP A 16 -15.49 3.44 7.03
CA ASP A 16 -14.86 4.76 6.96
C ASP A 16 -13.61 4.89 7.86
N VAL A 17 -12.74 3.87 7.83
CA VAL A 17 -11.52 3.81 8.63
C VAL A 17 -10.27 3.73 7.74
N ILE A 18 -9.15 4.21 8.27
CA ILE A 18 -7.83 4.10 7.62
C ILE A 18 -6.95 3.30 8.55
N GLU A 19 -6.80 2.01 8.26
CA GLU A 19 -5.96 1.11 9.03
C GLU A 19 -5.35 0.05 8.12
N HIS A 20 -4.12 -0.35 8.48
CA HIS A 20 -3.52 -1.52 7.88
C HIS A 20 -4.25 -2.79 8.28
N ARG A 21 -4.23 -3.79 7.40
CA ARG A 21 -4.79 -5.09 7.75
C ARG A 21 -4.08 -5.67 8.98
N PRO A 22 -4.83 -6.09 10.03
CA PRO A 22 -4.23 -6.75 11.18
C PRO A 22 -3.47 -8.02 10.77
N PRO A 23 -2.46 -8.44 11.55
CA PRO A 23 -1.73 -9.69 11.33
C PRO A 23 -2.67 -10.87 11.07
N GLN A 24 -2.33 -11.68 10.08
CA GLN A 24 -3.11 -12.84 9.66
C GLN A 24 -2.36 -14.12 10.02
N PRO A 25 -3.02 -15.29 10.05
CA PRO A 25 -2.30 -16.56 10.12
C PRO A 25 -1.34 -16.73 8.94
N ASP A 26 -0.23 -17.43 9.15
CA ASP A 26 0.67 -17.81 8.05
C ASP A 26 -0.12 -18.65 6.99
N PRO A 27 0.18 -18.47 5.69
CA PRO A 27 1.26 -17.65 5.14
C PRO A 27 0.90 -16.15 4.99
N TYR A 28 -0.36 -15.76 5.16
CA TYR A 28 -0.85 -14.41 4.85
C TYR A 28 -0.28 -13.30 5.75
N ASN A 29 0.32 -13.65 6.88
CA ASN A 29 1.04 -12.71 7.75
C ASN A 29 2.23 -12.01 7.07
N ARG A 30 2.69 -12.55 5.94
CA ARG A 30 3.90 -12.09 5.24
C ARG A 30 3.57 -11.27 3.99
N MET A 31 2.40 -10.63 3.98
CA MET A 31 1.97 -9.75 2.89
C MET A 31 2.30 -8.30 3.23
N GLY A 32 2.94 -7.59 2.29
CA GLY A 32 3.10 -6.15 2.37
C GLY A 32 1.81 -5.43 2.01
N GLU A 33 1.68 -4.16 2.40
CA GLU A 33 0.50 -3.35 2.10
C GLU A 33 0.84 -1.87 1.95
N ASN A 34 0.39 -1.29 0.83
CA ASN A 34 0.33 0.16 0.66
C ASN A 34 -1.13 0.59 0.63
N ILE A 35 -1.43 1.73 1.28
CA ILE A 35 -2.77 2.32 1.34
C ILE A 35 -2.71 3.73 0.77
N TYR A 36 -3.66 4.05 -0.10
CA TYR A 36 -3.97 5.39 -0.55
C TYR A 36 -5.44 5.69 -0.25
N TRP A 37 -5.74 6.94 0.08
CA TRP A 37 -7.10 7.39 0.28
C TRP A 37 -7.28 8.84 -0.20
N MET A 38 -8.47 9.15 -0.68
CA MET A 38 -8.87 10.50 -1.08
C MET A 38 -10.32 10.74 -0.70
N THR A 39 -10.57 11.83 0.02
CA THR A 39 -11.92 12.20 0.50
C THR A 39 -12.74 12.88 -0.59
N LEU A 40 -14.07 12.89 -0.41
CA LEU A 40 -15.00 13.71 -1.22
C LEU A 40 -14.88 13.46 -2.73
N THR A 41 -14.58 12.23 -3.13
CA THR A 41 -14.44 11.87 -4.54
C THR A 41 -15.81 11.82 -5.24
N HIS A 42 -15.88 12.36 -6.46
CA HIS A 42 -17.10 12.37 -7.26
C HIS A 42 -17.61 10.94 -7.53
N PRO A 43 -18.94 10.69 -7.66
CA PRO A 43 -19.53 9.38 -7.97
C PRO A 43 -18.87 8.59 -9.11
N SER A 44 -18.40 9.28 -10.15
CA SER A 44 -17.71 8.69 -11.31
C SER A 44 -16.18 8.70 -11.20
N PHE A 45 -15.61 9.08 -10.07
CA PHE A 45 -14.17 9.05 -9.84
C PHE A 45 -13.67 7.60 -9.90
N VAL A 46 -12.62 7.39 -10.68
CA VAL A 46 -11.85 6.15 -10.73
C VAL A 46 -10.42 6.52 -10.39
N PRO A 47 -9.80 5.89 -9.37
CA PRO A 47 -8.43 6.20 -9.01
C PRO A 47 -7.49 5.86 -10.16
N SER A 48 -6.66 6.83 -10.57
CA SER A 48 -5.63 6.60 -11.58
C SER A 48 -4.49 5.79 -10.99
N GLU A 49 -4.22 4.63 -11.58
CA GLU A 49 -3.10 3.77 -11.20
C GLU A 49 -1.79 4.57 -11.14
N LYS A 50 -1.52 5.35 -12.21
CA LYS A 50 -0.32 6.16 -12.32
C LYS A 50 -0.21 7.19 -11.20
N GLU A 51 -1.30 7.88 -10.87
CA GLU A 51 -1.27 8.92 -9.83
C GLU A 51 -1.00 8.30 -8.47
N VAL A 52 -1.72 7.24 -8.11
CA VAL A 52 -1.54 6.52 -6.84
C VAL A 52 -0.11 5.99 -6.71
N THR A 53 0.40 5.28 -7.73
CA THR A 53 1.76 4.76 -7.69
C THR A 53 2.82 5.86 -7.67
N SER A 54 2.57 6.99 -8.34
CA SER A 54 3.52 8.12 -8.34
C SER A 54 3.60 8.77 -6.95
N LEU A 55 2.49 8.87 -6.23
CA LEU A 55 2.46 9.41 -4.87
C LEU A 55 3.32 8.58 -3.91
N TRP A 56 3.16 7.26 -3.95
CA TRP A 56 3.99 6.35 -3.16
C TRP A 56 5.46 6.38 -3.61
N PHE A 57 5.73 6.37 -4.92
CA PHE A 57 7.09 6.38 -5.44
C PHE A 57 7.85 7.67 -5.11
N ASN A 58 7.17 8.82 -5.07
CA ASN A 58 7.78 10.11 -4.75
C ASN A 58 8.37 10.18 -3.34
N GLU A 59 8.06 9.23 -2.45
CA GLU A 59 8.78 9.11 -1.18
C GLU A 59 10.29 8.81 -1.37
N ILE A 60 10.73 8.39 -2.57
CA ILE A 60 12.14 8.28 -2.94
C ILE A 60 12.94 9.55 -2.62
N TYR A 61 12.34 10.73 -2.74
CA TYR A 61 13.00 12.00 -2.44
C TYR A 61 13.33 12.19 -0.95
N GLN A 62 12.72 11.39 -0.07
CA GLN A 62 12.99 11.38 1.36
C GLN A 62 13.82 10.17 1.80
N TYR A 63 14.08 9.20 0.90
CA TYR A 63 14.82 7.99 1.22
C TYR A 63 16.33 8.21 1.21
N SER A 64 17.01 7.69 2.23
CA SER A 64 18.47 7.77 2.36
C SER A 64 19.11 6.40 2.14
N TYR A 65 19.70 6.21 0.96
CA TYR A 65 20.49 5.01 0.64
C TYR A 65 21.76 4.87 1.49
N ASN A 66 22.28 5.96 2.06
CA ASN A 66 23.44 5.94 2.97
C ASN A 66 23.09 5.41 4.37
N ASN A 67 21.80 5.40 4.72
CA ASN A 67 21.30 4.90 6.00
C ASN A 67 19.97 4.14 5.77
N PRO A 68 20.03 3.01 5.06
CA PRO A 68 18.84 2.30 4.58
C PRO A 68 18.12 1.65 5.77
N ARG A 69 16.91 2.12 6.05
CA ARG A 69 16.09 1.65 7.18
C ARG A 69 14.62 1.94 6.94
N TYR A 70 13.78 1.33 7.77
CA TYR A 70 12.36 1.68 7.82
C TYR A 70 12.16 3.12 8.27
N SER A 71 11.26 3.82 7.58
CA SER A 71 10.71 5.11 8.00
C SER A 71 9.28 5.20 7.47
N PRO A 72 8.30 5.64 8.29
CA PRO A 72 6.92 5.83 7.81
C PRO A 72 6.82 6.71 6.57
N GLN A 73 7.71 7.71 6.43
CA GLN A 73 7.75 8.66 5.31
C GLN A 73 8.23 8.05 3.98
N THR A 74 8.79 6.84 4.02
CA THR A 74 9.39 6.17 2.85
C THR A 74 8.89 4.74 2.66
N SER A 75 7.98 4.31 3.52
CA SER A 75 7.54 2.91 3.61
C SER A 75 6.77 2.45 2.38
N HIS A 76 6.03 3.34 1.71
CA HIS A 76 5.32 2.97 0.49
C HIS A 76 6.31 2.80 -0.67
N PHE A 77 7.25 3.74 -0.82
CA PHE A 77 8.30 3.65 -1.83
C PHE A 77 9.14 2.38 -1.64
N THR A 78 9.64 2.13 -0.44
CA THR A 78 10.52 0.97 -0.19
C THR A 78 9.81 -0.35 -0.44
N GLN A 79 8.51 -0.44 -0.18
CA GLN A 79 7.71 -1.61 -0.55
C GLN A 79 7.55 -1.76 -2.07
N MET A 80 7.36 -0.66 -2.81
CA MET A 80 7.21 -0.71 -4.27
C MET A 80 8.44 -1.23 -4.99
N VAL A 81 9.64 -0.87 -4.51
CA VAL A 81 10.92 -1.24 -5.15
C VAL A 81 11.62 -2.41 -4.48
N TRP A 82 10.95 -3.09 -3.55
CA TRP A 82 11.55 -4.17 -2.76
C TRP A 82 11.93 -5.37 -3.64
N GLU A 83 13.23 -5.63 -3.81
CA GLU A 83 13.76 -6.64 -4.75
C GLU A 83 13.15 -8.04 -4.57
N ALA A 84 12.98 -8.50 -3.32
CA ALA A 84 12.42 -9.83 -3.05
C ALA A 84 10.90 -9.94 -3.29
N THR A 85 10.18 -8.82 -3.49
CA THR A 85 8.74 -8.83 -3.77
C THR A 85 8.51 -9.19 -5.24
N ILE A 86 7.72 -10.23 -5.49
CA ILE A 86 7.51 -10.77 -6.86
C ILE A 86 6.08 -10.62 -7.37
N TYR A 87 5.12 -10.45 -6.46
CA TYR A 87 3.72 -10.27 -6.83
C TYR A 87 3.14 -9.03 -6.17
N VAL A 88 2.29 -8.34 -6.91
CA VAL A 88 1.44 -7.26 -6.42
C VAL A 88 0.02 -7.51 -6.89
N GLY A 89 -0.96 -7.14 -6.06
CA GLY A 89 -2.35 -7.08 -6.48
C GLY A 89 -3.06 -5.98 -5.69
N CYS A 90 -3.87 -5.20 -6.40
CA CYS A 90 -4.50 -4.01 -5.84
C CYS A 90 -6.02 -4.10 -5.96
N GLY A 91 -6.72 -3.35 -5.13
CA GLY A 91 -8.17 -3.18 -5.19
C GLY A 91 -8.56 -1.82 -4.65
N TYR A 92 -9.75 -1.37 -5.01
CA TYR A 92 -10.25 -0.07 -4.56
C TYR A 92 -11.74 -0.12 -4.28
N ALA A 93 -12.18 0.73 -3.36
CA ALA A 93 -13.59 0.91 -3.05
C ALA A 93 -13.83 2.34 -2.60
N ARG A 94 -15.07 2.80 -2.74
CA ARG A 94 -15.49 4.12 -2.23
C ARG A 94 -16.52 3.95 -1.14
N SER A 95 -16.35 4.68 -0.05
CA SER A 95 -17.38 4.81 0.98
C SER A 95 -18.63 5.46 0.42
N TYR A 96 -19.78 4.89 0.75
CA TYR A 96 -21.08 5.48 0.44
C TYR A 96 -21.35 6.76 1.25
N TYR A 97 -20.83 6.85 2.48
CA TYR A 97 -21.15 7.94 3.41
C TYR A 97 -20.21 9.14 3.25
N SER A 98 -18.90 8.89 3.29
CA SER A 98 -17.88 9.94 3.26
C SER A 98 -17.42 10.31 1.85
N TRP A 99 -17.80 9.51 0.84
CA TRP A 99 -17.26 9.59 -0.51
C TRP A 99 -15.73 9.44 -0.58
N THR A 100 -15.12 8.84 0.45
CA THR A 100 -13.69 8.53 0.47
C THR A 100 -13.42 7.32 -0.41
N THR A 101 -12.53 7.47 -1.39
CA THR A 101 -12.00 6.35 -2.17
C THR A 101 -10.74 5.83 -1.50
N TYR A 102 -10.67 4.51 -1.31
CA TYR A 102 -9.55 3.78 -0.75
C TYR A 102 -8.93 2.91 -1.84
N VAL A 103 -7.61 2.92 -1.97
CA VAL A 103 -6.85 2.02 -2.84
C VAL A 103 -5.87 1.25 -1.99
N ILE A 104 -5.92 -0.06 -2.08
CA ILE A 104 -5.07 -0.99 -1.34
C ILE A 104 -4.24 -1.77 -2.35
N CYS A 105 -2.95 -1.89 -2.11
CA CYS A 105 -2.08 -2.79 -2.87
C CYS A 105 -1.40 -3.74 -1.89
N ASN A 106 -1.56 -5.05 -2.11
CA ASN A 106 -0.84 -6.06 -1.36
C ASN A 106 0.35 -6.63 -2.15
N TYR A 107 1.42 -6.94 -1.43
CA TYR A 107 2.71 -7.37 -1.98
C TYR A 107 3.11 -8.72 -1.42
N TRP A 108 3.69 -9.60 -2.24
CA TRP A 108 4.19 -10.91 -1.80
C TRP A 108 5.53 -11.29 -2.45
N PRO A 109 6.48 -11.81 -1.65
CA PRO A 109 6.60 -11.66 -0.19
C PRO A 109 6.55 -10.20 0.26
N GLN A 110 6.30 -9.94 1.55
CA GLN A 110 6.33 -8.58 2.08
C GLN A 110 7.71 -7.94 1.93
N GLY A 111 7.69 -6.62 1.72
CA GLY A 111 8.87 -5.78 1.87
C GLY A 111 9.00 -5.23 3.28
N ASN A 112 9.83 -4.18 3.41
CA ASN A 112 10.01 -3.42 4.64
C ASN A 112 10.46 -4.24 5.85
N ILE A 113 11.15 -5.36 5.62
CA ILE A 113 11.69 -6.22 6.68
C ILE A 113 12.89 -5.52 7.33
N HIS A 114 12.84 -5.37 8.65
CA HIS A 114 13.91 -4.74 9.41
C HIS A 114 15.25 -5.45 9.20
N GLY A 115 16.29 -4.69 8.84
CA GLY A 115 17.63 -5.21 8.57
C GLY A 115 17.87 -5.64 7.12
N GLU A 116 16.85 -5.64 6.26
CA GLU A 116 16.97 -6.12 4.87
C GLU A 116 16.94 -5.01 3.81
N PHE A 117 16.76 -3.76 4.21
CA PHE A 117 16.60 -2.61 3.29
C PHE A 117 17.77 -2.44 2.33
N ALA A 118 19.02 -2.53 2.81
CA ALA A 118 20.21 -2.31 2.00
C ALA A 118 20.31 -3.29 0.80
N ASN A 119 19.77 -4.50 0.96
CA ASN A 119 19.80 -5.51 -0.09
C ASN A 119 18.63 -5.34 -1.07
N ASN A 120 17.48 -4.88 -0.58
CA ASN A 120 16.22 -4.90 -1.31
C ASN A 120 15.80 -3.55 -1.91
N VAL A 121 16.36 -2.42 -1.47
CA VAL A 121 16.01 -1.09 -1.99
C VAL A 121 17.21 -0.53 -2.75
N ARG A 122 17.10 -0.42 -4.08
CA ARG A 122 18.17 0.01 -4.99
C ARG A 122 17.74 1.14 -5.90
#